data_AF-A0A952EBA1-F1
#
_entry.id   AF-A0A952EBA1-F1
#
_cell.length_a   1.000
_cell.length_b   1.000
_cell.length_c   1.000
_cell.angle_alpha   90.00
_cell.angle_beta   90.00
_cell.angle_gamma   90.00
#
_symmetry.space_group_name_H-M   'P 1'
#
loop_
_entity.id
_entity.type
_entity.pdbx_description
1 polymer ?
#
loop_
_entity_poly.entity_id
_entity_poly.type
_entity_poly.pdbx_seq_one_letter_code
_entity_poly.pdbx_strand_id
1 'polypeptide(L)'
;MIDSAESGYFASEFKRILQVRVQDALFKLYCSQKVNRQQIGGEYLYLSADKWQDQLERRKHLIEANEKEKGLYFHSGFDSPEIRSSLQLFLSMLNEKQRRLYVGFESMKMGRGGDVILSRITGMNVKTIARGRKELLAHNISPDRIRREGAGRPAIKKNRSAKSDRKANRG
;
A
#
# COMPACT_ATOMS: atom_id res chain seq x y z
N MET A 1 -20.96 -10.48 -23.70
CA MET A 1 -19.55 -10.58 -23.24
C MET A 1 -19.44 -11.27 -21.89
N ILE A 2 -20.10 -10.80 -20.81
CA ILE A 2 -20.05 -11.49 -19.49
C ILE A 2 -20.84 -12.81 -19.51
N ASP A 3 -22.02 -12.84 -20.13
CA ASP A 3 -22.87 -14.06 -20.19
C ASP A 3 -22.30 -15.17 -21.07
N SER A 4 -21.37 -14.78 -21.94
CA SER A 4 -20.59 -15.63 -22.84
C SER A 4 -19.24 -16.02 -22.24
N ALA A 5 -18.85 -15.41 -21.12
CA ALA A 5 -17.56 -15.63 -20.49
C ALA A 5 -17.55 -16.98 -19.78
N GLU A 6 -16.41 -17.67 -19.82
CA GLU A 6 -16.28 -18.96 -19.17
C GLU A 6 -16.05 -18.84 -17.66
N SER A 7 -15.35 -17.79 -17.21
CA SER A 7 -14.93 -17.58 -15.81
C SER A 7 -15.12 -16.14 -15.33
N GLY A 8 -16.07 -15.41 -15.93
CA GLY A 8 -16.27 -13.98 -15.69
C GLY A 8 -15.04 -13.14 -16.07
N TYR A 9 -15.03 -11.87 -15.69
CA TYR A 9 -13.92 -10.95 -15.99
C TYR A 9 -13.64 -9.99 -14.85
N PHE A 10 -12.36 -9.77 -14.55
CA PHE A 10 -11.93 -8.67 -13.70
C PHE A 10 -12.10 -7.32 -14.42
N ALA A 11 -12.22 -6.24 -13.66
CA ALA A 11 -12.28 -4.89 -14.22
C ALA A 11 -11.05 -4.56 -15.08
N SER A 12 -9.87 -5.03 -14.68
CA SER A 12 -8.59 -4.89 -15.38
C SER A 12 -8.58 -5.65 -16.70
N GLU A 13 -9.11 -6.87 -16.73
CA GLU A 13 -9.29 -7.67 -17.94
C GLU A 13 -10.22 -6.96 -18.92
N PHE A 14 -11.36 -6.45 -18.44
CA PHE A 14 -12.28 -5.65 -19.24
C PHE A 14 -11.63 -4.41 -19.83
N LYS A 15 -10.88 -3.67 -19.02
CA LYS A 15 -10.15 -2.47 -19.47
C LYS A 15 -9.13 -2.83 -20.55
N ARG A 16 -8.42 -3.96 -20.41
CA ARG A 16 -7.43 -4.42 -21.40
C ARG A 16 -8.08 -4.84 -22.71
N ILE A 17 -9.19 -5.57 -22.66
CA ILE A 17 -9.92 -6.05 -23.83
C ILE A 17 -10.59 -4.90 -24.57
N LEU A 18 -11.31 -4.05 -23.83
CA LEU A 18 -12.15 -3.00 -24.42
C LEU A 18 -11.37 -1.70 -24.68
N GLN A 19 -10.17 -1.54 -24.13
CA GLN A 19 -9.31 -0.36 -24.22
C GLN A 19 -9.99 0.98 -23.81
N VAL A 20 -11.14 0.92 -23.15
CA VAL A 20 -11.91 2.09 -22.67
C VAL A 20 -12.01 2.10 -21.15
N ARG A 21 -12.48 3.22 -20.57
CA ARG A 21 -12.82 3.28 -19.14
C ARG A 21 -14.09 2.48 -18.88
N VAL A 22 -13.96 1.39 -18.14
CA VAL A 22 -15.04 0.43 -17.88
C VAL A 22 -15.68 0.58 -16.51
N GLN A 23 -15.09 1.37 -15.60
CA GLN A 23 -15.48 1.36 -14.19
C GLN A 23 -16.93 1.79 -13.97
N ASP A 24 -17.34 2.90 -14.56
CA ASP A 24 -18.69 3.46 -14.36
C ASP A 24 -19.76 2.62 -15.04
N ALA A 25 -19.44 2.03 -16.20
CA ALA A 25 -20.32 1.13 -16.93
C ALA A 25 -20.55 -0.17 -16.15
N LEU A 26 -19.48 -0.82 -15.68
CA LEU A 26 -19.56 -2.05 -14.89
C LEU A 26 -20.28 -1.81 -13.54
N PHE A 27 -20.03 -0.67 -12.90
CA PHE A 27 -20.72 -0.29 -11.68
C PHE A 27 -22.22 -0.07 -11.91
N LYS A 28 -22.61 0.62 -12.99
CA LYS A 28 -24.02 0.78 -13.39
C LYS A 28 -24.69 -0.56 -13.65
N LEU A 29 -24.02 -1.48 -14.37
CA LEU A 29 -24.54 -2.82 -14.64
C LEU A 29 -24.81 -3.59 -13.35
N TYR A 30 -23.88 -3.54 -12.39
CA TYR A 30 -24.05 -4.15 -11.08
C TYR A 30 -25.22 -3.53 -10.29
N CYS A 31 -25.32 -2.20 -10.23
CA CYS A 31 -26.43 -1.52 -9.57
C CYS A 31 -27.79 -1.87 -10.19
N SER A 32 -27.82 -2.12 -11.51
CA SER A 32 -29.02 -2.58 -12.21
C SER A 32 -29.27 -4.10 -12.12
N GLN A 33 -28.51 -4.82 -11.28
CA GLN A 33 -28.60 -6.28 -11.10
C GLN A 33 -28.41 -7.13 -12.36
N LYS A 34 -27.85 -6.54 -13.43
CA LYS A 34 -27.57 -7.26 -14.69
C LYS A 34 -26.33 -8.13 -14.61
N VAL A 35 -25.47 -7.87 -13.63
CA VAL A 35 -24.24 -8.62 -13.39
C VAL A 35 -24.03 -8.75 -11.88
N ASN A 36 -23.48 -9.89 -11.47
CA ASN A 36 -22.97 -10.06 -10.12
C ASN A 36 -21.54 -9.52 -10.04
N ARG A 37 -21.11 -9.12 -8.84
CA ARG A 37 -19.70 -8.80 -8.59
C ARG A 37 -19.22 -9.50 -7.33
N GLN A 38 -18.05 -10.12 -7.42
CA GLN A 38 -17.34 -10.66 -6.27
C GLN A 38 -16.00 -9.93 -6.12
N GLN A 39 -15.66 -9.53 -4.90
CA GLN A 39 -14.35 -8.95 -4.64
C GLN A 39 -13.34 -10.08 -4.42
N ILE A 40 -12.27 -10.10 -5.23
CA ILE A 40 -11.16 -11.05 -5.12
C ILE A 40 -9.85 -10.26 -5.20
N GLY A 41 -8.96 -10.42 -4.21
CA GLY A 41 -7.63 -9.80 -4.19
C GLY A 41 -7.58 -8.26 -4.18
N GLY A 42 -8.72 -7.57 -4.10
CA GLY A 42 -8.78 -6.10 -4.18
C GLY A 42 -9.36 -5.58 -5.49
N GLU A 43 -9.66 -6.47 -6.44
CA GLU A 43 -10.40 -6.15 -7.66
C GLU A 43 -11.79 -6.79 -7.66
N TYR A 44 -12.70 -6.23 -8.46
CA TYR A 44 -14.01 -6.81 -8.68
C TYR A 44 -13.98 -7.73 -9.89
N LEU A 45 -14.29 -9.01 -9.64
CA LEU A 45 -14.66 -9.98 -10.66
C LEU A 45 -16.14 -9.76 -10.97
N TYR A 46 -16.46 -9.48 -12.23
CA TYR A 46 -17.82 -9.36 -12.71
C TYR A 46 -18.27 -10.67 -13.34
N LEU A 47 -19.44 -11.12 -12.91
CA LEU A 47 -20.03 -12.42 -13.22
C LEU A 47 -21.42 -12.19 -13.85
N SER A 48 -21.84 -13.10 -14.71
CA SER A 48 -23.17 -13.11 -15.29
C SER A 48 -24.21 -13.26 -14.17
N ALA A 49 -25.35 -12.58 -14.26
CA ALA A 49 -26.40 -12.72 -13.25
C ALA A 49 -26.89 -14.18 -13.13
N ASP A 50 -26.99 -14.89 -14.25
CA ASP A 50 -27.58 -16.23 -14.32
C ASP A 50 -26.55 -17.36 -14.10
N LYS A 51 -25.28 -17.13 -14.44
CA LYS A 51 -24.22 -18.15 -14.43
C LYS A 51 -23.12 -17.89 -13.40
N TRP A 52 -23.37 -17.04 -12.42
CA TRP A 52 -22.31 -16.54 -11.54
C TRP A 52 -21.62 -17.64 -10.72
N GLN A 53 -22.34 -18.70 -10.32
CA GLN A 53 -21.77 -19.80 -9.54
C GLN A 53 -20.72 -20.57 -10.35
N ASP A 54 -21.09 -21.03 -11.55
CA ASP A 54 -20.19 -21.78 -12.43
C ASP A 54 -18.98 -20.94 -12.84
N GLN A 55 -19.22 -19.67 -13.19
CA GLN A 55 -18.15 -18.75 -13.57
C GLN A 55 -17.18 -18.47 -12.41
N LEU A 56 -17.70 -18.32 -11.19
CA LEU A 56 -16.89 -18.09 -10.00
C LEU A 56 -16.04 -19.32 -9.68
N GLU A 57 -16.62 -20.52 -9.75
CA GLU A 57 -15.90 -21.75 -9.41
C GLU A 57 -14.80 -22.04 -10.44
N ARG A 58 -15.09 -21.87 -11.73
CA ARG A 58 -14.09 -21.93 -12.80
C ARG A 58 -12.98 -20.91 -12.60
N ARG A 59 -13.33 -19.69 -12.16
CA ARG A 59 -12.33 -18.66 -11.88
C ARG A 59 -11.43 -19.04 -10.71
N LYS A 60 -11.96 -19.57 -9.61
CA LYS A 60 -11.15 -20.04 -8.48
C LYS A 60 -10.16 -21.10 -8.92
N HIS A 61 -10.63 -22.12 -9.66
CA HIS A 61 -9.75 -23.15 -10.21
C HIS A 61 -8.64 -22.58 -11.11
N LEU A 62 -8.94 -21.58 -11.94
CA LEU A 62 -7.93 -20.91 -12.77
C LEU A 62 -6.92 -20.11 -11.94
N ILE A 63 -7.34 -19.51 -10.82
CA ILE A 63 -6.45 -18.78 -9.91
C ILE A 63 -5.53 -19.77 -9.20
N GLU A 64 -6.09 -20.84 -8.62
CA GLU A 64 -5.33 -21.91 -7.96
C GLU A 64 -4.37 -22.64 -8.93
N ALA A 65 -4.75 -22.79 -10.20
CA ALA A 65 -3.87 -23.35 -11.22
C ALA A 65 -2.76 -22.37 -11.63
N ASN A 66 -3.08 -21.07 -11.79
CA ASN A 66 -2.08 -20.04 -12.12
C ASN A 66 -1.11 -19.75 -10.97
N GLU A 67 -1.52 -19.94 -9.71
CA GLU A 67 -0.65 -19.89 -8.53
C GLU A 67 0.58 -20.80 -8.67
N LYS A 68 0.46 -21.90 -9.41
CA LYS A 68 1.57 -22.84 -9.65
C LYS A 68 2.48 -22.45 -10.81
N GLU A 69 2.01 -21.63 -11.76
CA GLU A 69 2.73 -21.40 -13.03
C GLU A 69 3.24 -19.97 -13.20
N LYS A 70 2.46 -18.96 -12.85
CA LYS A 70 2.79 -17.54 -13.11
C LYS A 70 2.12 -16.71 -12.04
N GLY A 71 2.86 -16.32 -11.01
CA GLY A 71 2.43 -15.45 -9.91
C GLY A 71 2.02 -14.04 -10.34
N LEU A 72 0.97 -13.92 -11.17
CA LEU A 72 0.51 -12.68 -11.81
C LEU A 72 -0.97 -12.37 -11.53
N TYR A 73 -1.63 -13.12 -10.65
CA TYR A 73 -2.91 -12.70 -10.08
C TYR A 73 -2.83 -12.73 -8.56
N PHE A 74 -2.87 -11.54 -7.96
CA PHE A 74 -3.63 -11.29 -6.73
C PHE A 74 -3.34 -12.16 -5.50
N HIS A 75 -2.07 -12.30 -5.15
CA HIS A 75 -1.72 -12.32 -3.74
C HIS A 75 -1.45 -10.87 -3.35
N SER A 76 -1.92 -10.44 -2.18
CA SER A 76 -1.49 -9.15 -1.62
C SER A 76 0.04 -9.11 -1.42
N GLY A 77 0.70 -10.26 -1.57
CA GLY A 77 2.08 -10.52 -1.16
C GLY A 77 2.16 -10.73 0.35
N PHE A 78 1.04 -10.59 1.07
CA PHE A 78 0.96 -10.58 2.52
C PHE A 78 -0.12 -11.54 3.03
N ASP A 79 -0.44 -12.62 2.30
CA ASP A 79 -1.53 -13.51 2.65
C ASP A 79 -1.13 -14.53 3.74
N SER A 80 0.15 -14.90 3.77
CA SER A 80 0.72 -15.74 4.84
C SER A 80 0.94 -14.94 6.14
N PRO A 81 0.62 -15.53 7.31
CA PRO A 81 0.88 -14.91 8.61
C PRO A 81 2.37 -14.68 8.89
N GLU A 82 3.26 -15.55 8.38
CA GLU A 82 4.71 -15.39 8.48
C GLU A 82 5.19 -14.15 7.71
N ILE A 83 4.64 -13.93 6.51
CA ILE A 83 4.96 -12.75 5.71
C ILE A 83 4.44 -11.47 6.38
N ARG A 84 3.22 -11.49 6.93
CA ARG A 84 2.68 -10.33 7.69
C ARG A 84 3.55 -10.00 8.90
N SER A 85 3.98 -11.02 9.64
CA SER A 85 4.85 -10.85 10.80
C SER A 85 6.21 -10.27 10.40
N SER A 86 6.80 -10.80 9.33
CA SER A 86 8.07 -10.30 8.79
C SER A 86 7.95 -8.87 8.26
N LEU A 87 6.83 -8.54 7.60
CA LEU A 87 6.52 -7.17 7.19
C LEU A 87 6.42 -6.26 8.41
N GLN A 88 5.69 -6.64 9.45
CA GLN A 88 5.53 -5.81 10.65
C GLN A 88 6.88 -5.56 11.35
N LEU A 89 7.73 -6.59 11.45
CA LEU A 89 9.10 -6.46 11.93
C LEU A 89 9.91 -5.49 11.06
N PHE A 90 9.87 -5.68 9.73
CA PHE A 90 10.54 -4.80 8.77
C PHE A 90 10.10 -3.34 8.92
N LEU A 91 8.79 -3.08 8.97
CA LEU A 91 8.24 -1.74 9.14
C LEU A 91 8.64 -1.10 10.48
N SER A 92 8.91 -1.90 11.52
CA SER A 92 9.36 -1.40 12.82
C SER A 92 10.82 -0.90 12.80
N MET A 93 11.65 -1.40 11.87
CA MET A 93 13.03 -0.95 11.67
C MET A 93 13.12 0.34 10.84
N LEU A 94 12.02 0.74 10.18
CA LEU A 94 11.97 1.94 9.35
C LEU A 94 11.56 3.17 10.17
N ASN A 95 12.11 4.33 9.81
CA ASN A 95 11.57 5.59 10.32
C ASN A 95 10.21 5.91 9.69
N GLU A 96 9.48 6.87 10.27
CA GLU A 96 8.12 7.20 9.83
C GLU A 96 8.03 7.60 8.35
N LYS A 97 9.05 8.29 7.81
CA LYS A 97 9.09 8.66 6.39
C LYS A 97 9.26 7.42 5.51
N GLN A 98 10.26 6.59 5.80
CA GLN A 98 10.55 5.36 5.05
C GLN A 98 9.37 4.39 5.08
N ARG A 99 8.80 4.17 6.27
CA ARG A 99 7.63 3.32 6.48
C ARG A 99 6.44 3.77 5.64
N ARG A 100 6.10 5.05 5.71
CA ARG A 100 5.00 5.64 4.92
C ARG A 100 5.24 5.53 3.42
N LEU A 101 6.46 5.80 2.95
CA LEU A 101 6.81 5.70 1.54
C LEU A 101 6.72 4.25 1.05
N TYR A 102 7.28 3.29 1.79
CA TYR A 102 7.21 1.88 1.43
C TYR A 102 5.76 1.37 1.33
N VAL A 103 4.93 1.63 2.35
CA VAL A 103 3.53 1.19 2.31
C VAL A 103 2.74 1.96 1.24
N GLY A 104 3.09 3.22 0.97
CA GLY A 104 2.56 3.98 -0.17
C GLY A 104 2.92 3.37 -1.53
N PHE A 105 4.13 2.84 -1.68
CA PHE A 105 4.60 2.11 -2.86
C PHE A 105 3.85 0.80 -3.06
N GLU A 106 3.72 -0.03 -2.02
CA GLU A 106 2.93 -1.26 -2.10
C GLU A 106 1.46 -0.95 -2.43
N SER A 107 0.91 0.17 -1.93
CA SER A 107 -0.44 0.58 -2.30
C SER A 107 -0.58 0.90 -3.78
N MET A 108 0.47 1.40 -4.45
CA MET A 108 0.39 1.67 -5.89
C MET A 108 0.28 0.38 -6.69
N LYS A 109 1.05 -0.64 -6.31
CA LYS A 109 0.99 -1.95 -6.96
C LYS A 109 -0.40 -2.57 -6.86
N MET A 110 -1.05 -2.40 -5.72
CA MET A 110 -2.42 -2.90 -5.47
C MET A 110 -3.52 -2.11 -6.17
N GLY A 111 -3.24 -0.89 -6.64
CA GLY A 111 -4.23 -0.05 -7.32
C GLY A 111 -5.37 0.45 -6.40
N ARG A 112 -6.60 0.44 -6.91
CA ARG A 112 -7.75 1.08 -6.24
C ARG A 112 -8.11 0.32 -4.96
N GLY A 113 -8.12 1.02 -3.82
CA GLY A 113 -8.39 0.40 -2.51
C GLY A 113 -7.14 -0.16 -1.83
N GLY A 114 -5.96 -0.11 -2.48
CA GLY A 114 -4.69 -0.54 -1.90
C GLY A 114 -4.38 0.12 -0.56
N ASP A 115 -4.72 1.41 -0.37
CA ASP A 115 -4.50 2.08 0.92
C ASP A 115 -5.32 1.43 2.05
N VAL A 116 -6.55 1.01 1.76
CA VAL A 116 -7.46 0.41 2.74
C VAL A 116 -7.02 -1.01 3.06
N ILE A 117 -6.61 -1.77 2.05
CA ILE A 117 -6.07 -3.12 2.21
C ILE A 117 -4.81 -3.08 3.07
N LEU A 118 -3.84 -2.23 2.72
CA LEU A 118 -2.60 -2.10 3.48
C LEU A 118 -2.81 -1.52 4.87
N SER A 119 -3.79 -0.64 5.07
CA SER A 119 -4.16 -0.18 6.40
C SER A 119 -4.61 -1.34 7.30
N ARG A 120 -5.38 -2.29 6.76
CA ARG A 120 -5.80 -3.50 7.49
C ARG A 120 -4.64 -4.46 7.77
N ILE A 121 -3.69 -4.58 6.84
CA ILE A 121 -2.52 -5.47 6.98
C ILE A 121 -1.50 -4.90 7.97
N THR A 122 -1.20 -3.61 7.86
CA THR A 122 -0.08 -2.96 8.59
C THR A 122 -0.52 -2.21 9.84
N GLY A 123 -1.83 -1.96 10.02
CA GLY A 123 -2.37 -1.08 11.05
C GLY A 123 -2.14 0.42 10.80
N MET A 124 -1.50 0.80 9.69
CA MET A 124 -1.24 2.21 9.38
C MET A 124 -2.52 2.95 8.96
N ASN A 125 -2.60 4.25 9.27
CA ASN A 125 -3.73 5.07 8.85
C ASN A 125 -3.76 5.22 7.31
N VAL A 126 -4.93 4.98 6.71
CA VAL A 126 -5.19 5.12 5.26
C VAL A 126 -4.68 6.46 4.70
N LYS A 127 -4.87 7.57 5.41
CA LYS A 127 -4.40 8.90 4.99
C LYS A 127 -2.87 8.99 4.95
N THR A 128 -2.20 8.33 5.88
CA THR A 128 -0.73 8.25 5.92
C THR A 128 -0.22 7.49 4.70
N ILE A 129 -0.81 6.33 4.40
CA ILE A 129 -0.45 5.53 3.22
C ILE A 129 -0.69 6.32 1.93
N ALA A 130 -1.87 6.94 1.78
CA ALA A 130 -2.22 7.74 0.61
C ALA A 130 -1.26 8.94 0.44
N ARG A 131 -0.80 9.55 1.53
CA ARG A 131 0.21 10.61 1.49
C ARG A 131 1.55 10.09 0.97
N GLY A 132 2.03 8.94 1.47
CA GLY A 132 3.27 8.32 0.97
C GLY A 132 3.20 8.02 -0.53
N ARG A 133 2.06 7.48 -0.98
CA ARG A 133 1.82 7.25 -2.39
C ARG A 133 1.87 8.55 -3.22
N LYS A 134 1.20 9.61 -2.76
CA LYS A 134 1.22 10.91 -3.45
C LYS A 134 2.63 11.51 -3.52
N GLU A 135 3.41 11.42 -2.44
CA GLU A 135 4.80 11.88 -2.38
C GLU A 135 5.66 11.17 -3.44
N LEU A 136 5.50 9.86 -3.58
CA LEU A 136 6.18 9.05 -4.62
C LEU A 136 5.75 9.41 -6.04
N LEU A 137 4.44 9.52 -6.31
CA LEU A 137 3.94 9.89 -7.64
C LEU A 137 4.37 11.30 -8.07
N ALA A 138 4.49 12.22 -7.11
CA ALA A 138 4.98 13.57 -7.34
C ALA A 138 6.50 13.64 -7.55
N HIS A 139 7.23 12.51 -7.41
CA HIS A 139 8.70 12.46 -7.46
C HIS A 139 9.39 13.44 -6.50
N ASN A 140 8.69 13.86 -5.44
CA ASN A 140 9.15 14.91 -4.53
C ASN A 140 9.81 14.29 -3.29
N ILE A 141 10.87 13.50 -3.51
CA ILE A 141 11.56 12.76 -2.44
C ILE A 141 13.05 13.04 -2.55
N SER A 142 13.58 13.85 -1.62
CA SER A 142 15.03 13.96 -1.44
C SER A 142 15.55 12.77 -0.60
N PRO A 143 16.57 12.03 -1.07
CA PRO A 143 17.20 10.95 -0.33
C PRO A 143 18.04 11.46 0.87
N ASP A 144 18.51 12.71 0.83
CA ASP A 144 19.64 13.18 1.67
C ASP A 144 19.31 13.62 3.11
N ARG A 145 18.05 13.60 3.55
CA ARG A 145 17.69 13.99 4.94
C ARG A 145 17.19 12.81 5.76
N ILE A 146 18.07 11.86 6.02
CA ILE A 146 17.84 10.79 7.02
C ILE A 146 18.36 11.20 8.41
N ARG A 147 19.35 12.11 8.50
CA ARG A 147 19.79 12.73 9.77
C ARG A 147 19.42 14.21 9.82
N ARG A 148 18.95 14.68 10.98
CA ARG A 148 19.11 16.09 11.37
C ARG A 148 20.52 16.21 11.95
N GLU A 149 21.28 17.22 11.57
CA GLU A 149 22.39 17.68 12.41
C GLU A 149 21.84 18.02 13.81
N GLY A 150 22.53 17.58 14.87
CA GLY A 150 22.25 18.04 16.23
C GLY A 150 21.43 17.13 17.16
N ALA A 151 21.38 15.81 16.94
CA ALA A 151 20.84 14.86 17.94
C ALA A 151 21.85 14.47 19.05
N GLY A 152 22.81 15.34 19.35
CA GLY A 152 23.68 15.22 20.51
C GLY A 152 23.21 16.17 21.61
N ARG A 153 23.11 15.67 22.85
CA ARG A 153 22.95 16.53 24.03
C ARG A 153 24.09 17.56 24.02
N PRO A 154 23.84 18.88 24.18
CA PRO A 154 24.94 19.84 24.27
C PRO A 154 25.88 19.40 25.39
N ALA A 155 27.16 19.21 25.08
CA ALA A 155 28.16 18.96 26.10
C ALA A 155 28.13 20.13 27.08
N ILE A 156 27.93 19.85 28.36
CA ILE A 156 28.07 20.84 29.43
C ILE A 156 29.47 21.44 29.30
N LYS A 157 29.56 22.69 28.87
CA LYS A 157 30.82 23.45 28.90
C LYS A 157 31.28 23.48 30.36
N LYS A 158 32.35 22.76 30.65
CA LYS A 158 33.08 22.87 31.91
C LYS A 158 33.79 24.23 31.90
N ASN A 159 33.23 25.22 32.57
CA ASN A 159 33.94 26.48 32.82
C ASN A 159 35.11 26.18 33.77
N ARG A 160 36.29 25.94 33.19
CA ARG A 160 37.57 26.11 33.86
C ARG A 160 38.05 27.52 33.56
N SER A 161 37.78 28.45 34.45
CA SER A 161 38.55 29.68 34.56
C SER A 161 39.00 29.82 36.00
N ALA A 162 40.23 29.38 36.24
CA ALA A 162 40.98 29.70 37.45
C ALA A 162 41.97 30.82 37.13
N LYS A 163 42.24 31.65 38.15
CA LYS A 163 43.29 32.69 38.31
C LYS A 163 42.99 34.04 37.67
N SER A 164 43.27 35.20 38.27
CA SER A 164 43.97 35.54 39.53
C SER A 164 43.83 37.05 39.80
N ASP A 165 43.85 37.43 41.08
CA ASP A 165 44.39 38.65 41.71
C ASP A 165 44.42 40.00 40.96
N ARG A 166 43.87 41.03 41.61
CA ARG A 166 44.60 42.25 42.02
C ARG A 166 43.82 43.12 43.02
N LYS A 167 44.28 43.03 44.27
CA LYS A 167 44.48 44.07 45.31
C LYS A 167 43.77 45.44 45.20
N ALA A 168 43.34 45.88 46.39
CA ALA A 168 43.25 47.24 46.92
C ALA A 168 41.94 48.03 46.71
N ASN A 169 41.19 48.24 47.80
CA ASN A 169 40.96 49.61 48.23
C ASN A 169 40.80 49.72 49.76
N ARG A 170 41.42 50.77 50.31
CA ARG A 170 41.31 51.21 51.70
C ARG A 170 40.07 52.11 51.83
N GLY A 171 39.45 52.08 53.01
CA GLY A 171 38.39 52.98 53.46
C GLY A 171 38.01 52.60 54.87
#